data_AF-A0A9D8R3S2-F1
#
_entry.id   AF-A0A9D8R3S2-F1
#
_cell.length_a   1.000
_cell.length_b   1.000
_cell.length_c   1.000
_cell.angle_alpha   90.00
_cell.angle_beta   90.00
_cell.angle_gamma   90.00
#
_symmetry.space_group_name_H-M   'P 1'
#
loop_
_entity.id
_entity.type
_entity.pdbx_description
1 polymer ?
#
loop_
_entity_poly.entity_id
_entity_poly.type
_entity_poly.pdbx_seq_one_letter_code
_entity_poly.pdbx_strand_id
1 'polypeptide(L)' 'MKKYGLYDPQNEHDACGIGMMVNLKGGKTHQLVDSALTLLENMKHRGAEAADNKSGD' A
#
# COMPACT_ATOMS: atom_id res chain seq x y z
N MET A 1 8.77 -22.81 11.72
CA MET A 1 7.46 -22.74 12.42
C MET A 1 6.61 -23.95 12.03
N LYS A 2 5.69 -24.39 12.89
CA LYS A 2 4.84 -25.57 12.65
C LYS A 2 3.58 -25.16 11.87
N LYS A 3 3.17 -25.97 10.88
CA LYS A 3 1.95 -25.78 10.09
C LYS A 3 0.70 -26.04 10.94
N TYR A 4 -0.36 -25.23 10.79
CA TYR A 4 -1.62 -25.36 11.53
C TYR A 4 -2.78 -25.63 10.56
N GLY A 5 -3.11 -26.91 10.32
CA GLY A 5 -4.10 -27.26 9.30
C GLY A 5 -3.66 -26.83 7.90
N LEU A 6 -4.50 -26.09 7.18
CA LEU A 6 -4.19 -25.52 5.85
C LEU A 6 -3.27 -24.28 5.92
N TYR A 7 -3.14 -23.65 7.08
CA TYR A 7 -2.28 -22.47 7.25
C TYR A 7 -0.80 -22.85 7.32
N ASP A 8 0.00 -22.27 6.43
CA ASP A 8 1.45 -22.36 6.43
C ASP A 8 2.07 -21.01 6.81
N PRO A 9 2.73 -20.89 7.98
CA PRO A 9 3.36 -19.65 8.41
C PRO A 9 4.42 -19.10 7.44
N GLN A 10 4.93 -19.93 6.52
CA GLN A 10 5.86 -19.46 5.48
C GLN A 10 5.20 -18.57 4.42
N ASN A 11 3.86 -18.58 4.34
CA ASN A 11 3.10 -17.74 3.42
C ASN A 11 2.60 -16.43 4.06
N GLU A 12 2.88 -16.21 5.33
CA GLU A 12 2.44 -15.01 6.06
C GLU A 12 3.29 -13.80 5.66
N HIS A 13 2.64 -12.72 5.22
CA HIS A 13 3.29 -11.47 4.82
C HIS A 13 2.38 -10.28 5.11
N ASP A 14 2.96 -9.14 5.49
CA ASP A 14 2.20 -7.91 5.68
C ASP A 14 1.60 -7.42 4.35
N ALA A 15 0.27 -7.28 4.32
CA ALA A 15 -0.44 -6.83 3.15
C ALA A 15 -0.17 -5.34 2.88
N CYS A 16 -0.31 -4.43 3.85
CA CYS A 16 -0.34 -2.98 3.64
C CYS A 16 1.03 -2.29 3.44
N GLY A 17 1.04 -1.18 2.67
CA GLY A 17 2.22 -0.34 2.44
C GLY A 17 2.03 1.13 2.80
N ILE A 18 3.11 1.81 3.18
CA ILE A 18 3.14 3.25 3.52
C ILE A 18 4.31 3.91 2.78
N GLY A 19 4.13 5.14 2.32
CA GLY A 19 5.18 5.96 1.74
C GLY A 19 5.07 7.43 2.13
N MET A 20 6.17 8.16 2.06
CA MET A 20 6.26 9.57 2.45
C MET A 20 7.04 10.35 1.40
N MET A 21 6.54 11.54 1.04
CA MET A 21 7.21 12.48 0.13
C MET A 21 7.47 13.80 0.86
N VAL A 22 8.68 14.33 0.73
CA VAL A 22 9.09 15.58 1.38
C VAL A 22 9.85 16.46 0.40
N ASN A 23 9.49 17.74 0.34
CA ASN A 23 10.29 18.74 -0.37
C ASN A 23 11.31 19.39 0.58
N LEU A 24 12.57 18.98 0.47
CA LEU A 24 13.66 19.45 1.32
C LEU A 24 14.05 20.92 1.10
N LYS A 25 13.73 21.49 -0.07
CA LYS A 25 14.04 22.89 -0.41
C LYS A 25 12.91 23.85 -0.05
N GLY A 26 11.76 23.31 0.36
CA GLY A 26 10.54 24.09 0.56
C GLY A 26 9.94 24.63 -0.73
N GLY A 27 8.96 25.51 -0.60
CA GLY A 27 8.16 26.00 -1.72
C GLY A 27 6.88 25.19 -1.92
N LYS A 28 5.76 25.91 -2.04
CA LYS A 28 4.45 25.32 -2.25
C LYS A 28 4.31 24.91 -3.72
N THR A 29 3.99 23.64 -3.95
CA THR A 29 3.70 23.10 -5.29
C THR A 29 2.69 21.97 -5.17
N HIS A 30 1.86 21.80 -6.20
CA HIS A 30 0.92 20.68 -6.28
C HIS A 30 1.62 19.34 -6.57
N GLN A 31 2.86 19.38 -7.07
CA GLN A 31 3.61 18.18 -7.48
C GLN A 31 3.78 17.14 -6.36
N LEU A 32 3.84 17.56 -5.09
CA LEU A 32 3.91 16.62 -3.96
C LEU A 32 2.62 15.79 -3.84
N VAL A 33 1.46 16.39 -4.13
CA VAL A 33 0.17 15.70 -4.13
C VAL A 33 0.12 14.69 -5.27
N ASP A 34 0.49 15.11 -6.48
CA ASP A 34 0.51 14.22 -7.66
C ASP A 34 1.44 13.02 -7.41
N SER A 35 2.63 13.28 -6.85
CA SER A 35 3.59 12.22 -6.52
C SER A 35 3.07 11.28 -5.43
N ALA A 36 2.35 11.80 -4.43
CA ALA A 36 1.75 10.99 -3.38
C ALA A 36 0.63 10.08 -3.92
N LEU A 37 -0.19 10.59 -4.85
CA LEU A 37 -1.22 9.79 -5.52
C LEU A 37 -0.60 8.66 -6.36
N THR A 38 0.43 8.97 -7.17
CA THR A 38 1.17 7.95 -7.93
C THR A 38 1.79 6.89 -7.02
N LEU A 39 2.30 7.30 -5.84
CA LEU A 39 2.82 6.36 -4.85
C LEU A 39 1.72 5.41 -4.33
N LEU A 40 0.51 5.92 -4.06
CA LEU A 40 -0.62 5.10 -3.63
C LEU A 40 -1.09 4.13 -4.72
N GLU A 41 -1.17 4.58 -5.98
CA GLU A 41 -1.54 3.73 -7.12
C GLU A 41 -0.58 2.55 -7.28
N ASN A 42 0.72 2.79 -7.13
CA ASN A 42 1.74 1.75 -7.20
C ASN A 42 1.63 0.73 -6.05
N MET A 43 1.00 1.10 -4.93
CA MET A 43 0.75 0.19 -3.81
C MET A 43 -0.57 -0.58 -3.91
N LYS A 44 -1.36 -0.44 -4.99
CA LYS A 44 -2.66 -1.13 -5.12
C LYS A 44 -2.58 -2.65 -4.90
N HIS A 45 -1.52 -3.30 -5.37
CA HIS A 45 -1.31 -4.76 -5.21
C HIS A 45 -1.14 -5.22 -3.76
N ARG A 46 -1.03 -4.28 -2.83
CA ARG A 46 -0.87 -4.47 -1.38
C ARG A 46 -2.15 -4.13 -0.59
N GLY A 47 -3.19 -3.64 -1.27
CA GLY A 47 -4.46 -3.29 -0.65
C GLY A 47 -5.44 -4.47 -0.62
N ALA A 48 -6.36 -4.44 0.35
CA ALA A 48 -7.55 -5.28 0.29
C ALA A 48 -8.55 -4.68 -0.70
N GLU A 49 -9.21 -5.54 -1.48
CA GLU A 49 -10.24 -5.15 -2.44
C GLU A 49 -11.50 -6.00 -2.17
N ALA A 50 -12.64 -5.33 -2.07
CA ALA A 50 -13.93 -5.99 -1.91
C ALA A 50 -14.36 -6.65 -3.23
N ALA A 51 -15.33 -7.57 -3.14
CA ALA A 51 -15.84 -8.31 -4.30
C ALA A 51 -16.49 -7.42 -5.39
N ASP A 52 -16.83 -6.16 -5.07
CA ASP A 52 -17.37 -5.20 -6.04
C ASP A 52 -16.31 -4.58 -6.96
N ASN A 53 -15.02 -4.85 -6.72
CA ASN A 53 -13.85 -4.26 -7.39
C ASN A 53 -13.85 -2.72 -7.39
N LYS A 54 -14.44 -2.10 -6.37
CA LYS A 54 -14.56 -0.64 -6.23
C LYS A 54 -14.18 -0.19 -4.84
N SER A 55 -14.56 -0.97 -3.83
CA SER A 55 -14.32 -0.65 -2.44
C SER A 55 -13.02 -1.32 -1.99
N GLY A 56 -12.14 -0.55 -1.38
CA GLY A 56 -11.02 -1.06 -0.59
C GLY A 56 -11.32 -0.91 0.90
N ASP A 57 -10.49 -1.54 1.73
CA ASP A 57 -10.46 -1.28 3.19
C ASP A 57 -10.02 0.16 3.52
#